data_AF-A0A1V9ENM9-F1
#
_entry.id   AF-A0A1V9ENM9-F1
#
_cell.length_a   1.000
_cell.length_b   1.000
_cell.length_c   1.000
_cell.angle_alpha   90.00
_cell.angle_beta   90.00
_cell.angle_gamma   90.00
#
_symmetry.space_group_name_H-M   'P 1'
#
loop_
_entity.id
_entity.type
_entity.pdbx_description
1 polymer ?
#
loop_
_entity_poly.entity_id
_entity_poly.type
_entity_poly.pdbx_seq_one_letter_code
_entity_poly.pdbx_strand_id
1 'polypeptide(L)' 'MLKKLNDLQFVIGLFFSVVSVILLLNVLLGNHGDSNLNIYTGTCFLVFGLAMMLIRGKGNGQ' A
#
# COMPACT_ATOMS: atom_id res chain seq x y z
N MET A 1 -0.62 -6.91 19.45
CA MET A 1 -0.53 -6.26 18.12
C MET A 1 0.91 -6.00 17.66
N LEU A 2 1.89 -5.83 18.56
CA LEU A 2 3.32 -5.65 18.21
C LEU A 2 3.94 -6.78 17.37
N LYS A 3 3.51 -8.04 17.57
CA LYS A 3 3.93 -9.18 16.72
C LYS A 3 3.52 -9.04 15.24
N LYS A 4 2.43 -8.31 14.93
CA LYS A 4 1.98 -8.07 13.55
C LYS A 4 2.80 -6.97 12.84
N LEU A 5 3.36 -6.02 13.61
CA LEU A 5 4.25 -4.97 13.08
C LEU A 5 5.70 -5.44 12.91
N ASN A 6 6.08 -6.58 13.50
CA ASN A 6 7.40 -7.17 13.27
C ASN A 6 7.45 -8.07 12.01
N ASP A 7 6.30 -8.26 11.37
CA ASP A 7 6.20 -9.01 10.12
C ASP A 7 6.55 -8.06 8.98
N LEU A 8 7.75 -8.22 8.42
CA LEU A 8 8.31 -7.31 7.43
C LEU A 8 7.36 -7.15 6.24
N GLN A 9 6.67 -8.22 5.85
CA GLN A 9 5.65 -8.21 4.79
C GLN A 9 4.47 -7.28 5.12
N PHE A 10 3.99 -7.27 6.37
CA PHE A 10 2.90 -6.40 6.80
C PHE A 10 3.32 -4.93 6.81
N VAL A 11 4.53 -4.64 7.29
CA VAL A 11 5.09 -3.28 7.29
C VAL A 11 5.28 -2.75 5.86
N ILE A 12 5.77 -3.60 4.96
CA ILE A 12 5.89 -3.27 3.53
C ILE A 12 4.51 -2.99 2.93
N GLY A 13 3.50 -3.83 3.21
CA GLY A 13 2.14 -3.61 2.74
C GLY A 13 1.53 -2.30 3.27
N LEU A 14 1.77 -1.98 4.54
CA LEU A 14 1.33 -0.73 5.16
C LEU A 14 1.97 0.49 4.52
N PHE A 15 3.28 0.42 4.26
CA PHE A 15 4.01 1.49 3.58
C PHE A 15 3.43 1.77 2.18
N PHE A 16 3.27 0.74 1.35
CA PHE A 16 2.70 0.90 0.00
C PHE A 16 1.26 1.42 0.03
N SER A 17 0.45 0.96 0.98
CA SER A 17 -0.91 1.47 1.16
C SER A 17 -0.92 2.96 1.50
N VAL A 18 -0.07 3.43 2.41
CA VAL A 18 0.02 4.85 2.78
C VAL A 18 0.48 5.71 1.60
N VAL A 19 1.51 5.27 0.87
CA VAL A 19 2.01 5.97 -0.32
C VAL A 19 0.93 6.08 -1.40
N SER A 20 0.13 5.03 -1.61
CA SER A 20 -0.97 5.07 -2.58
C SER A 20 -2.04 6.11 -2.25
N VAL A 21 -2.37 6.26 -0.95
CA VAL A 21 -3.34 7.24 -0.48
C VAL A 21 -2.81 8.66 -0.70
N ILE A 22 -1.52 8.88 -0.46
CA ILE A 22 -0.87 10.18 -0.73
C ILE A 22 -0.90 10.51 -2.23
N LEU A 23 -0.61 9.53 -3.11
CA LEU A 23 -0.66 9.72 -4.56
C LEU A 23 -2.09 10.02 -5.06
N LEU A 24 -3.09 9.29 -4.57
CA LEU A 24 -4.49 9.54 -4.92
C LEU A 24 -5.00 10.88 -4.37
N LEU A 25 -4.59 11.26 -3.15
CA LEU A 25 -4.88 12.59 -2.60
C LEU A 25 -4.22 13.70 -3.41
N ASN A 26 -3.01 13.50 -3.94
CA ASN A 26 -2.33 14.48 -4.78
C ASN A 26 -3.12 14.78 -6.06
N VAL A 27 -3.71 13.74 -6.66
CA VAL A 27 -4.62 13.86 -7.81
C VAL A 27 -5.92 14.57 -7.42
N LEU A 28 -6.51 14.18 -6.28
CA LEU A 28 -7.76 14.76 -5.76
C LEU A 28 -7.63 16.26 -5.42
N LEU A 29 -6.45 16.69 -4.95
CA LEU A 29 -6.13 18.07 -4.60
C LEU A 29 -5.81 18.95 -5.83
N GLY A 30 -5.93 18.42 -7.05
CA GLY A 30 -5.82 19.20 -8.29
C GLY A 30 -4.38 19.53 -8.71
N ASN A 31 -3.39 18.84 -8.16
CA ASN A 31 -2.01 18.99 -8.59
C ASN A 31 -1.81 18.20 -9.90
N HIS A 32 -1.89 18.90 -11.04
CA HIS A 32 -1.86 18.34 -12.41
C HIS A 32 -0.49 17.77 -12.86
N GLY A 33 0.41 17.46 -11.93
CA GLY A 33 1.65 16.76 -12.28
C GLY A 33 1.32 15.33 -12.68
N ASP A 34 1.45 15.02 -13.97
CA ASP A 34 1.26 13.69 -14.58
C ASP A 34 0.16 12.86 -13.91
N SER A 35 -1.06 13.40 -13.87
CA SER A 35 -2.19 12.84 -13.10
C SER A 35 -2.48 11.38 -13.46
N ASN A 36 -2.27 10.99 -14.72
CA ASN A 36 -2.38 9.60 -15.17
C ASN A 36 -1.39 8.69 -14.45
N LEU A 37 -0.13 9.14 -14.32
CA LEU A 37 0.91 8.39 -13.64
C LEU A 37 0.57 8.20 -12.15
N ASN A 38 0.11 9.26 -11.48
CA ASN A 38 -0.26 9.19 -10.06
C ASN A 38 -1.47 8.28 -9.82
N ILE A 39 -2.47 8.26 -10.71
CA ILE A 39 -3.63 7.37 -10.60
C ILE A 39 -3.23 5.91 -10.82
N TYR A 40 -2.47 5.60 -11.87
CA TYR A 40 -2.04 4.22 -12.16
C TYR A 40 -1.14 3.68 -11.05
N THR A 41 -0.14 4.46 -10.64
CA THR A 41 0.82 4.05 -9.61
C THR A 41 0.15 3.94 -8.24
N GLY A 42 -0.71 4.91 -7.90
CA GLY A 42 -1.52 4.88 -6.68
C GLY A 42 -2.43 3.64 -6.62
N THR A 43 -3.19 3.38 -7.69
CA THR A 43 -4.10 2.22 -7.72
C THR A 43 -3.34 0.88 -7.60
N CYS A 44 -2.23 0.73 -8.32
CA CYS A 44 -1.39 -0.48 -8.23
C CYS A 44 -0.80 -0.66 -6.82
N PHE A 45 -0.30 0.40 -6.19
CA PHE A 45 0.25 0.35 -4.84
C PHE A 45 -0.81 0.11 -3.77
N LEU A 46 -2.04 0.59 -3.98
CA LEU A 46 -3.16 0.32 -3.08
C LEU A 46 -3.52 -1.17 -3.11
N VAL A 47 -3.69 -1.74 -4.31
CA VAL A 47 -4.02 -3.16 -4.48
C VAL A 47 -2.90 -4.04 -3.95
N PHE A 48 -1.64 -3.71 -4.24
CA PHE A 48 -0.48 -4.46 -3.74
C PHE A 48 -0.32 -4.34 -2.22
N GLY A 49 -0.44 -3.14 -1.66
CA GLY A 49 -0.33 -2.90 -0.22
C GLY A 49 -1.40 -3.62 0.58
N LEU A 50 -2.66 -3.58 0.09
CA LEU A 50 -3.76 -4.34 0.66
C LEU A 50 -3.56 -5.85 0.51
N ALA A 51 -3.13 -6.32 -0.65
CA ALA A 51 -2.83 -7.75 -0.85
C ALA A 51 -1.75 -8.23 0.12
N MET A 52 -0.67 -7.48 0.30
CA MET A 52 0.41 -7.82 1.23
C MET A 52 -0.03 -7.81 2.70
N MET A 53 -0.96 -6.92 3.08
CA MET A 53 -1.59 -6.93 4.41
C MET A 53 -2.55 -8.11 4.61
N LEU A 54 -3.30 -8.48 3.57
CA LEU A 54 -4.34 -9.51 3.62
C LEU A 54 -3.80 -10.93 3.43
N ILE A 55 -2.68 -11.09 2.73
CA ILE A 55 -1.89 -12.33 2.66
C ILE A 55 -1.24 -12.51 4.04
N ARG A 56 -2.07 -12.92 5.00
CA ARG A 56 -1.68 -13.32 6.34
C ARG A 56 -0.75 -14.51 6.16
N GLY A 57 0.48 -14.41 6.64
CA GLY A 57 1.49 -15.47 6.58
C GLY A 57 0.88 -16.83 6.88
N LYS A 58 0.57 -17.61 5.84
CA LYS A 58 0.41 -19.06 5.94
C LYS A 58 1.82 -19.65 5.98
N GLY A 59 2.54 -19.32 7.04
CA GLY A 59 3.98 -19.58 7.13
C GLY A 59 4.50 -19.62 8.56
N ASN A 60 3.67 -20.03 9.53
CA ASN A 60 4.09 -20.47 10.87
C ASN A 60 3.06 -21.49 11.41
N GLY A 61 2.79 -22.52 10.62
CA GLY A 61 1.86 -23.59 10.95
C GLY A 61 2.40 -25.00 10.70
N GLN A 62 3.72 -25.12 10.50
CA GLN A 62 4.55 -26.30 10.76
C GLN A 62 5.95 -25.81 11.11
#